data_AF-A0A5P1R8I4-F1
#
_entry.id   AF-A0A5P1R8I4-F1
#
_cell.length_a   1.000
_cell.length_b   1.000
_cell.length_c   1.000
_cell.angle_alpha   90.00
_cell.angle_beta   90.00
_cell.angle_gamma   90.00
#
_symmetry.space_group_name_H-M   'P 1'
#
loop_
_entity.id
_entity.type
_entity.pdbx_description
1 polymer ?
#
loop_
_entity_poly.entity_id
_entity_poly.type
_entity_poly.pdbx_seq_one_letter_code
_entity_poly.pdbx_strand_id
1 'polypeptide(L)'
;MTNNIDLQKPLEAVKTLMTLQAATVSKSVELQKQSGEELASFFKSEVEKAKELKTPEDVVKFNVEANKNLFEILKAQGEAFTALATEASQNAMNEIQKMAK
;
A
#
# COMPACT_ATOMS: atom_id res chain seq x y z
N MET A 1 -13.61 -33.81 -37.60
CA MET A 1 -14.01 -32.72 -36.68
C MET A 1 -12.76 -32.16 -36.05
N THR A 2 -12.15 -31.15 -36.67
CA THR A 2 -11.08 -30.35 -36.06
C THR A 2 -11.77 -29.18 -35.36
N ASN A 3 -11.94 -29.28 -34.04
CA ASN A 3 -12.34 -28.13 -33.24
C ASN A 3 -11.18 -27.13 -33.30
N ASN A 4 -11.40 -26.02 -34.00
CA ASN A 4 -10.50 -24.86 -33.93
C ASN A 4 -10.66 -24.30 -32.51
N ILE A 5 -9.71 -24.60 -31.62
CA ILE A 5 -9.68 -24.00 -30.28
C ILE A 5 -9.33 -22.53 -30.47
N ASP A 6 -10.29 -21.64 -30.20
CA ASP A 6 -10.07 -20.20 -30.20
C ASP A 6 -9.26 -19.81 -28.95
N LEU A 7 -7.96 -19.63 -29.14
CA LEU A 7 -7.02 -19.23 -28.10
C LEU A 7 -6.92 -17.71 -27.92
N GLN A 8 -7.56 -16.89 -28.77
CA GLN A 8 -7.44 -15.44 -28.68
C GLN A 8 -8.06 -14.91 -27.38
N LYS A 9 -9.27 -15.37 -27.03
CA LYS A 9 -9.96 -14.93 -25.80
C LYS A 9 -9.18 -15.27 -24.51
N PRO A 10 -8.66 -16.50 -24.31
CA PRO A 10 -7.79 -16.79 -23.18
C PRO A 10 -6.53 -15.92 -23.11
N LEU A 11 -5.90 -15.63 -24.26
CA LEU A 11 -4.70 -14.78 -24.32
C LEU A 11 -4.98 -13.33 -23.95
N GLU A 12 -6.09 -12.77 -24.45
CA GLU A 12 -6.53 -11.42 -24.09
C GLU A 12 -6.90 -11.32 -22.60
N ALA A 13 -7.55 -12.35 -22.06
CA ALA A 13 -7.86 -12.44 -20.64
C ALA A 13 -6.61 -12.40 -19.75
N VAL A 14 -5.60 -13.22 -20.07
CA VAL A 14 -4.32 -13.25 -19.35
C VAL A 14 -3.62 -11.89 -19.45
N LYS A 15 -3.59 -11.28 -20.65
CA LYS A 15 -2.96 -9.96 -20.85
C LYS A 15 -3.61 -8.87 -20.00
N THR A 16 -4.94 -8.86 -19.92
CA THR A 16 -5.70 -7.91 -19.09
C THR A 16 -5.38 -8.11 -17.61
N LEU A 17 -5.41 -9.35 -17.12
CA LEU A 17 -5.06 -9.65 -15.72
C LEU A 17 -3.61 -9.29 -15.38
N MET A 18 -2.66 -9.56 -16.28
CA MET A 18 -1.26 -9.15 -16.09
C MET A 18 -1.11 -7.62 -16.03
N THR A 19 -1.87 -6.90 -16.84
CA THR A 19 -1.86 -5.42 -16.83
C THR A 19 -2.41 -4.87 -15.50
N LEU A 20 -3.50 -5.45 -14.99
CA LEU A 20 -4.04 -5.11 -13.67
C LEU A 20 -3.04 -5.42 -12.54
N GLN A 21 -2.37 -6.58 -12.62
CA GLN A 21 -1.36 -6.96 -11.64
C GLN A 21 -0.17 -5.99 -11.66
N ALA A 22 0.35 -5.65 -12.85
CA ALA A 22 1.44 -4.70 -13.00
C ALA A 22 1.07 -3.31 -12.44
N ALA A 23 -0.12 -2.80 -12.76
CA ALA A 23 -0.62 -1.54 -12.21
C ALA A 23 -0.72 -1.57 -10.68
N THR A 24 -1.22 -2.68 -10.12
CA THR A 24 -1.32 -2.87 -8.67
C THR A 24 0.07 -2.89 -8.01
N VAL A 25 1.03 -3.62 -8.61
CA VAL A 25 2.43 -3.64 -8.12
C VAL A 25 3.04 -2.25 -8.17
N SER A 26 2.87 -1.50 -9.26
CA SER A 26 3.37 -0.12 -9.35
C SER A 26 2.77 0.78 -8.27
N LYS A 27 1.46 0.72 -8.03
CA LYS A 27 0.80 1.46 -6.95
C LYS A 27 1.32 1.05 -5.57
N SER A 28 1.52 -0.25 -5.33
CA SER A 28 2.08 -0.75 -4.07
C SER A 28 3.49 -0.23 -3.82
N VAL A 29 4.34 -0.18 -4.84
CA VAL A 29 5.70 0.37 -4.73
C VAL A 29 5.67 1.86 -4.40
N GLU A 30 4.79 2.64 -5.04
CA GLU A 30 4.64 4.06 -4.72
C GLU A 30 4.17 4.28 -3.29
N LEU A 31 3.19 3.50 -2.81
CA LEU A 31 2.76 3.54 -1.41
C LEU A 31 3.88 3.17 -0.44
N GLN A 32 4.69 2.16 -0.75
CA GLN A 32 5.85 1.78 0.07
C GLN A 32 6.87 2.91 0.15
N LYS A 33 7.13 3.58 -0.97
CA LYS A 33 8.02 4.73 -1.02
C LYS A 33 7.50 5.87 -0.15
N GLN A 34 6.24 6.27 -0.32
CA GLN A 34 5.61 7.32 0.48
C GLN A 34 5.64 6.97 1.98
N SER A 35 5.29 5.73 2.33
CA SER A 35 5.35 5.22 3.70
C SER A 35 6.76 5.34 4.30
N GLY A 36 7.79 5.00 3.51
CA GLY A 36 9.18 5.12 3.91
C GLY A 36 9.62 6.57 4.10
N GLU A 37 9.20 7.48 3.20
CA GLU A 37 9.49 8.92 3.30
C GLU A 37 8.84 9.56 4.53
N GLU A 38 7.59 9.19 4.84
CA GLU A 38 6.88 9.62 6.05
C GLU A 38 7.58 9.13 7.33
N LEU A 39 7.93 7.85 7.40
CA LEU A 39 8.65 7.28 8.55
C LEU A 39 10.01 7.94 8.74
N ALA A 40 10.77 8.14 7.65
CA ALA A 40 12.06 8.81 7.71
C ALA A 40 11.91 10.26 8.21
N SER A 41 10.89 10.97 7.76
CA SER A 41 10.60 12.34 8.19
C SER A 41 10.20 12.39 9.66
N PHE A 42 9.34 11.46 10.10
CA PHE A 42 8.98 11.27 11.50
C PHE A 42 10.21 11.09 12.37
N PHE A 43 11.06 10.08 12.09
CA PHE A 43 12.24 9.80 12.91
C PHE A 43 13.24 10.96 12.94
N LYS A 44 13.45 11.65 11.80
CA LYS A 44 14.29 12.85 11.77
C LYS A 44 13.77 13.92 12.72
N SER A 45 12.45 14.15 12.73
CA SER A 45 11.85 15.16 13.61
C SER A 45 11.92 14.76 15.09
N GLU A 46 11.70 13.48 15.41
CA GLU A 46 11.76 12.99 16.78
C GLU A 46 13.18 13.00 17.35
N VAL A 47 14.21 12.77 16.51
CA VAL A 47 15.62 12.90 16.92
C VAL A 47 15.94 14.33 17.33
N GLU A 48 15.43 15.34 16.62
CA GLU A 48 15.66 16.74 17.02
C GLU A 48 14.94 17.07 18.33
N LYS A 49 13.68 16.65 18.49
CA LYS A 49 12.95 16.82 19.76
C LYS A 49 13.64 16.12 20.93
N ALA A 50 14.22 14.94 20.70
CA ALA A 50 14.90 14.17 21.73
C ALA A 50 16.13 14.90 22.30
N LYS A 51 16.77 15.80 21.55
CA LYS A 51 17.90 16.61 22.02
C LYS A 51 17.49 17.67 23.05
N GLU A 52 16.21 18.03 23.09
CA GLU A 52 15.68 19.07 23.96
C GLU A 52 15.22 18.55 25.33
N LEU A 53 15.23 17.22 25.52
CA LEU A 53 14.76 16.57 26.74
C LEU A 53 15.74 16.79 27.89
N LYS A 54 15.25 17.31 29.02
CA LYS A 54 16.10 17.69 30.17
C LYS A 54 15.79 16.89 31.43
N THR A 55 14.56 16.43 31.57
CA THR A 55 14.10 15.73 32.78
C THR A 55 13.53 14.35 32.45
N PRO A 56 13.47 13.44 33.45
CA PRO A 56 12.78 12.17 33.28
C PRO A 56 11.31 12.31 32.87
N GLU A 57 10.63 13.36 33.35
CA GLU A 57 9.24 13.65 32.97
C GLU A 57 9.12 14.02 31.49
N ASP A 58 10.06 14.83 30.96
CA ASP A 58 10.10 15.17 29.53
C ASP A 58 10.29 13.93 28.67
N VAL A 59 11.16 13.01 29.10
CA VAL A 59 11.39 11.74 28.40
C VAL A 59 10.12 10.90 28.34
N VAL A 60 9.35 10.81 29.43
CA VAL A 60 8.09 10.06 29.44
C VAL A 60 7.06 10.70 28.51
N LYS A 61 6.87 12.02 28.58
CA LYS A 61 5.94 12.76 27.70
C LYS A 61 6.30 12.58 26.23
N PHE A 62 7.59 12.76 25.90
CA PHE A 62 8.13 12.52 24.57
C PHE A 62 7.82 11.11 24.07
N ASN A 63 8.09 10.07 24.86
CA ASN A 63 7.85 8.69 24.44
C ASN A 63 6.37 8.41 24.20
N VAL A 64 5.47 8.93 25.03
CA VAL A 64 4.02 8.74 24.85
C VAL A 64 3.55 9.42 23.57
N GLU A 65 3.97 10.66 23.33
CA GLU A 65 3.59 11.40 22.13
C GLU A 65 4.18 10.79 20.86
N ALA A 66 5.47 10.47 20.86
CA ALA A 66 6.16 9.85 19.73
C ALA A 66 5.52 8.52 19.35
N ASN A 67 5.22 7.65 20.32
CA ASN A 67 4.57 6.36 20.04
C ASN A 67 3.14 6.52 19.52
N LYS A 68 2.38 7.51 20.02
CA LYS A 68 1.05 7.80 19.50
C LYS A 68 1.13 8.26 18.04
N ASN A 69 2.04 9.18 17.72
CA ASN A 69 2.21 9.68 16.36
C ASN A 69 2.69 8.58 15.41
N LEU A 70 3.63 7.73 15.86
CA LEU A 70 4.09 6.57 15.10
C LEU A 70 2.93 5.59 14.84
N PHE A 71 2.09 5.33 15.84
CA PHE A 71 0.92 4.48 15.67
C PHE A 71 -0.03 5.01 14.60
N GLU A 72 -0.36 6.31 14.60
CA GLU A 72 -1.25 6.90 13.60
C GLU A 72 -0.64 6.85 12.19
N ILE A 73 0.69 7.05 12.05
CA ILE A 73 1.39 6.88 10.77
C ILE A 73 1.24 5.45 10.27
N LEU A 74 1.56 4.46 11.10
CA LEU A 74 1.48 3.04 10.72
C LEU A 74 0.05 2.61 10.39
N LYS A 75 -0.93 3.13 11.14
CA LYS A 75 -2.35 2.88 10.88
C LYS A 75 -2.77 3.45 9.51
N ALA A 76 -2.43 4.70 9.22
CA ALA A 76 -2.75 5.32 7.94
C ALA A 76 -2.12 4.56 6.75
N GLN A 77 -0.88 4.10 6.90
CA GLN A 77 -0.22 3.25 5.91
C GLN A 77 -0.98 1.92 5.72
N GLY A 78 -1.38 1.25 6.80
CA GLY A 78 -2.17 0.03 6.74
C GLY A 78 -3.53 0.22 6.05
N GLU A 79 -4.21 1.33 6.32
CA GLU A 79 -5.46 1.71 5.68
C GLU A 79 -5.28 1.95 4.17
N ALA A 80 -4.20 2.62 3.76
CA ALA A 80 -3.88 2.85 2.35
C ALA A 80 -3.61 1.54 1.59
N PHE A 81 -2.84 0.62 2.16
CA PHE A 81 -2.62 -0.71 1.55
C PHE A 81 -3.90 -1.55 1.49
N THR A 82 -4.74 -1.47 2.53
CA THR A 82 -6.04 -2.15 2.54
C THR A 82 -6.93 -1.62 1.42
N ALA A 83 -7.00 -0.30 1.26
CA ALA A 83 -7.76 0.33 0.18
C ALA A 83 -7.27 -0.09 -1.21
N LEU A 84 -5.94 -0.15 -1.42
CA LEU A 84 -5.36 -0.63 -2.67
C LEU A 84 -5.72 -2.10 -2.93
N ALA A 85 -5.64 -2.96 -1.92
CA ALA A 85 -6.01 -4.36 -2.05
C ALA A 85 -7.49 -4.55 -2.41
N THR A 86 -8.38 -3.76 -1.78
CA THR A 86 -9.81 -3.74 -2.12
C THR A 86 -10.03 -3.28 -3.56
N GLU A 87 -9.39 -2.18 -3.99
CA GLU A 87 -9.48 -1.67 -5.37
C GLU A 87 -9.02 -2.73 -6.39
N ALA A 88 -7.86 -3.34 -6.14
CA ALA A 88 -7.29 -4.36 -7.03
C ALA A 88 -8.21 -5.59 -7.14
N SER A 89 -8.78 -6.04 -6.03
CA SER A 89 -9.73 -7.17 -6.01
C SER A 89 -11.01 -6.85 -6.79
N GLN A 90 -11.57 -5.65 -6.58
CA GLN A 90 -12.76 -5.19 -7.29
C GLN A 90 -12.50 -5.11 -8.81
N ASN A 91 -11.37 -4.55 -9.22
CA ASN A 91 -10.99 -4.43 -10.63
C ASN A 91 -10.81 -5.80 -11.28
N ALA A 92 -10.11 -6.72 -10.61
CA ALA A 92 -9.95 -8.09 -11.11
C ALA A 92 -11.29 -8.82 -11.25
N MET A 93 -12.18 -8.71 -10.27
CA MET A 93 -13.50 -9.35 -10.32
C MET A 93 -14.38 -8.74 -11.43
N ASN A 94 -14.33 -7.43 -11.63
CA ASN A 94 -15.05 -6.77 -12.72
C ASN A 94 -14.56 -7.27 -14.09
N GLU A 95 -13.26 -7.42 -14.30
CA GLU A 95 -12.73 -7.97 -15.55
C GLU A 95 -13.12 -9.44 -15.73
N ILE A 96 -13.05 -10.26 -14.68
CA ILE A 96 -13.50 -11.66 -14.74
C ILE A 96 -14.98 -11.74 -15.13
N GLN A 97 -15.83 -10.89 -14.57
CA GLN A 97 -17.25 -10.84 -14.93
C GLN A 97 -17.48 -10.40 -16.38
N LYS A 98 -16.67 -9.49 -16.92
CA LYS A 98 -16.74 -9.10 -18.34
C LYS A 98 -16.32 -10.25 -19.26
N MET A 99 -15.28 -11.00 -18.88
CA MET A 99 -14.78 -12.14 -19.65
C MET A 99 -15.72 -13.36 -19.63
N ALA A 100 -16.55 -13.47 -18.58
CA ALA A 100 -17.55 -14.53 -18.45
C ALA A 100 -18.87 -14.24 -19.19
N LYS A 101 -19.07 -13.01 -19.67
CA LYS A 101 -20.20 -12.62 -20.54
C LYS A 101 -19.82 -12.77 -22.01
#